data_AF-A0A1C6HI21-F1
#
_entry.id   AF-A0A1C6HI21-F1
#
_cell.length_a   1.000
_cell.length_b   1.000
_cell.length_c   1.000
_cell.angle_alpha   90.00
_cell.angle_beta   90.00
_cell.angle_gamma   90.00
#
_symmetry.space_group_name_H-M   'P 1'
#
loop_
_entity.id
_entity.type
_entity.pdbx_description
1 polymer ?
#
loop_
_entity_poly.entity_id
_entity_poly.type
_entity_poly.pdbx_seq_one_letter_code
_entity_poly.pdbx_strand_id
1 'polypeptide(L)'
;MKIVIDLIEATNYSLSPYYVYRALYSEYWNKLQKIHHNPLWGMATACDSTARELYAQKTGRSKNVKNLILTYADAEACFELFKQFADVWAKNV
;
A
#
# COMPACT_ATOMS: atom_id res chain seq x y z
N MET A 1 -8.35 18.03 2.59
CA MET A 1 -8.50 17.23 3.83
C MET A 1 -7.32 16.27 3.88
N LYS A 2 -6.45 16.38 4.89
CA LYS A 2 -5.26 15.55 5.10
C LYS A 2 -5.60 14.61 6.25
N ILE A 3 -5.88 13.33 5.96
CA ILE A 3 -6.08 12.35 7.02
C ILE A 3 -4.68 11.90 7.42
N VAL A 4 -4.20 12.39 8.55
CA VAL A 4 -3.01 11.83 9.20
C VAL A 4 -3.54 10.63 9.98
N ILE A 5 -3.33 9.43 9.44
CA ILE A 5 -3.65 8.21 10.19
C ILE A 5 -2.48 8.00 11.14
N ASP A 6 -2.63 8.45 12.39
CA ASP A 6 -1.77 7.95 13.45
C ASP A 6 -2.15 6.48 13.68
N LEU A 7 -1.21 5.57 13.44
CA LEU A 7 -1.47 4.13 13.50
C LEU A 7 -1.79 3.66 14.92
N ILE A 8 -1.38 4.42 15.93
CA ILE A 8 -1.78 4.23 17.32
C ILE A 8 -3.27 4.55 17.48
N GLU A 9 -3.77 5.58 16.80
CA GLU A 9 -5.19 5.93 16.79
C GLU A 9 -6.02 5.03 15.87
N ALA A 10 -5.46 4.45 14.81
CA ALA A 10 -6.17 3.52 13.92
C ALA A 10 -6.76 2.31 14.68
N THR A 11 -6.07 1.84 15.72
CA THR A 11 -6.56 0.82 16.67
C THR A 11 -7.88 1.22 17.32
N ASN A 12 -8.07 2.51 17.62
CA ASN A 12 -9.28 3.05 18.22
C ASN A 12 -10.45 3.14 17.22
N TYR A 13 -10.16 3.16 15.92
CA TYR A 13 -11.17 3.24 14.85
C TYR A 13 -11.61 1.87 14.30
N SER A 14 -11.17 0.76 14.89
CA SER A 14 -11.49 -0.61 14.45
C SER A 14 -11.15 -0.88 12.97
N LEU A 15 -10.20 -0.15 12.39
CA LEU A 15 -9.82 -0.33 11.00
C LEU A 15 -8.98 -1.61 10.86
N SER A 16 -9.39 -2.51 9.97
CA SER A 16 -8.55 -3.67 9.67
C SER A 16 -7.19 -3.21 9.13
N PRO A 17 -6.08 -3.86 9.49
CA PRO A 17 -4.76 -3.52 8.95
C PRO A 17 -4.68 -3.52 7.42
N TYR A 18 -5.44 -4.41 6.78
CA TYR A 18 -5.60 -4.41 5.33
C TYR A 18 -6.27 -3.12 4.80
N TYR A 19 -7.27 -2.60 5.50
CA TYR A 19 -7.89 -1.32 5.13
C TYR A 19 -6.91 -0.16 5.26
N VAL A 20 -6.09 -0.16 6.32
CA VAL A 20 -5.04 0.84 6.51
C VAL A 20 -4.03 0.79 5.37
N TYR A 21 -3.51 -0.39 5.03
CA TYR A 21 -2.64 -0.57 3.86
C TYR A 21 -3.27 -0.04 2.58
N ARG A 22 -4.56 -0.35 2.35
CA ARG A 22 -5.31 0.13 1.19
C ARG A 22 -5.43 1.64 1.13
N ALA A 23 -5.70 2.29 2.26
CA ALA A 23 -5.77 3.74 2.36
C ALA A 23 -4.40 4.37 2.05
N LEU A 24 -3.32 3.84 2.62
CA LEU A 24 -1.95 4.32 2.42
C LEU A 24 -1.56 4.31 0.94
N TYR A 25 -1.68 3.16 0.26
CA TYR A 25 -1.28 3.07 -1.14
C TYR A 25 -2.19 3.90 -2.06
N SER A 26 -3.49 3.99 -1.75
CA SER A 26 -4.44 4.76 -2.55
C SER A 26 -4.15 6.26 -2.46
N GLU A 27 -3.84 6.75 -1.26
CA GLU A 27 -3.43 8.14 -1.07
C GLU A 27 -2.11 8.43 -1.79
N TYR A 28 -1.15 7.52 -1.72
CA TYR A 28 0.14 7.66 -2.41
C TYR A 28 -0.03 7.71 -3.94
N TRP A 29 -0.79 6.79 -4.51
CA TRP A 29 -1.08 6.78 -5.95
C TRP A 29 -1.82 8.05 -6.39
N ASN A 30 -2.78 8.54 -5.61
CA ASN A 30 -3.45 9.81 -5.88
C ASN A 30 -2.50 11.01 -5.86
N LYS A 31 -1.47 11.01 -4.99
CA LYS A 31 -0.42 12.04 -4.99
C LYS A 31 0.43 11.95 -6.25
N LEU A 32 0.88 10.76 -6.64
CA LEU A 32 1.67 10.57 -7.86
C LEU A 32 0.93 11.02 -9.12
N GLN A 33 -0.35 10.65 -9.27
CA GLN A 33 -1.16 11.11 -10.41
C GLN A 33 -1.24 12.63 -10.52
N LYS A 34 -1.32 13.34 -9.39
CA LYS A 34 -1.32 14.81 -9.36
C LYS A 34 0.03 15.41 -9.72
N ILE A 35 1.14 14.79 -9.26
CA ILE A 35 2.50 15.25 -9.53
C ILE A 35 2.84 15.08 -11.02
N HIS A 36 2.52 13.92 -11.58
CA HIS A 36 2.88 13.57 -12.96
C HIS A 36 1.86 14.05 -14.00
N HIS A 37 0.72 14.62 -13.57
CA HIS A 37 -0.38 15.03 -14.45
C HIS A 37 -0.83 13.93 -15.44
N ASN A 38 -0.62 12.66 -15.08
CA ASN A 38 -0.88 11.50 -15.91
C ASN A 38 -1.78 10.54 -15.13
N PRO A 39 -2.91 10.07 -15.69
CA PRO A 39 -3.64 8.96 -15.10
C PRO A 39 -2.79 7.70 -15.21
N LEU A 40 -2.10 7.35 -14.11
CA LEU A 40 -1.22 6.19 -13.96
C LEU A 40 -2.04 4.88 -13.94
N TRP A 41 -2.71 4.60 -15.06
CA TRP A 41 -3.63 3.47 -15.24
C TRP A 41 -2.93 2.15 -14.98
N GLY A 42 -3.57 1.27 -14.21
CA GLY A 42 -3.04 -0.05 -13.87
C GLY A 42 -1.88 -0.07 -12.87
N MET A 43 -1.21 1.07 -12.63
CA MET A 43 -0.06 1.16 -11.71
C MET A 43 -0.43 0.67 -10.30
N ALA A 44 -1.55 1.15 -9.76
CA ALA A 44 -1.98 0.79 -8.41
C ALA A 44 -2.19 -0.73 -8.28
N THR A 45 -2.85 -1.36 -9.25
CA THR A 45 -3.10 -2.80 -9.25
C THR A 45 -1.82 -3.61 -9.42
N ALA A 46 -0.95 -3.22 -10.35
CA ALA A 46 0.31 -3.90 -10.59
C ALA A 46 1.26 -3.81 -9.38
N CYS A 47 1.41 -2.62 -8.80
CA CYS A 47 2.26 -2.38 -7.64
C CYS A 47 1.70 -3.06 -6.38
N ASP A 48 0.38 -3.06 -6.16
CA ASP A 48 -0.26 -3.77 -5.04
C ASP A 48 -0.02 -5.28 -5.12
N SER A 49 -0.28 -5.88 -6.29
CA SER A 49 -0.07 -7.31 -6.49
C SER A 49 1.39 -7.70 -6.22
N THR A 50 2.33 -6.92 -6.77
CA THR A 50 3.77 -7.19 -6.64
C THR A 50 4.25 -6.99 -5.20
N ALA A 51 3.80 -5.91 -4.53
CA ALA A 51 4.13 -5.65 -3.13
C ALA A 51 3.69 -6.78 -2.22
N ARG A 52 2.45 -7.26 -2.41
CA ARG A 52 1.89 -8.35 -1.60
C ARG A 52 2.54 -9.69 -1.89
N GLU A 53 2.91 -9.97 -3.13
CA GLU A 53 3.64 -11.19 -3.49
C GLU A 53 5.05 -11.20 -2.86
N LEU A 54 5.78 -10.09 -2.96
CA LEU A 54 7.10 -9.96 -2.33
C LEU A 54 7.00 -10.01 -0.81
N TYR A 55 5.99 -9.36 -0.22
CA TYR A 55 5.78 -9.40 1.23
C TYR A 55 5.44 -10.81 1.73
N ALA A 56 4.62 -11.55 0.98
CA ALA A 56 4.29 -12.95 1.27
C ALA A 56 5.55 -13.82 1.24
N GLN A 57 6.41 -13.65 0.24
CA GLN A 57 7.69 -14.35 0.16
C GLN A 57 8.61 -14.00 1.34
N LYS A 58 8.74 -12.71 1.69
CA LYS A 58 9.58 -12.26 2.82
C LYS A 58 9.12 -12.81 4.17
N THR A 59 7.82 -12.96 4.37
CA THR A 59 7.24 -13.39 5.65
C THR A 59 6.97 -14.90 5.72
N GLY A 60 7.16 -15.63 4.61
CA GLY A 60 6.79 -17.04 4.49
C GLY A 60 5.27 -17.28 4.60
N ARG A 61 4.45 -16.23 4.50
CA ARG A 61 2.99 -16.33 4.61
C ARG A 61 2.36 -16.68 3.27
N SER A 62 1.25 -17.41 3.31
CA SER A 62 0.47 -17.68 2.10
C SER A 62 -0.05 -16.37 1.50
N LYS A 63 0.07 -16.22 0.18
CA LYS A 63 -0.46 -15.07 -0.58
C LYS A 63 -1.99 -14.92 -0.51
N ASN A 64 -2.70 -15.90 0.06
CA ASN A 64 -4.16 -15.87 0.18
C ASN A 64 -4.61 -14.68 1.04
N VAL A 65 -5.38 -13.80 0.40
CA VAL A 65 -5.58 -12.37 0.69
C VAL A 65 -5.97 -12.00 2.12
N LYS A 66 -6.63 -12.91 2.86
CA LYS A 66 -7.15 -12.62 4.20
C LYS A 66 -6.10 -12.62 5.31
N ASN A 67 -4.95 -13.30 5.11
CA ASN A 67 -3.99 -13.55 6.20
C ASN A 67 -2.60 -12.95 5.98
N LEU A 68 -2.44 -12.06 5.00
CA LEU A 68 -1.13 -11.49 4.69
C LEU A 68 -0.79 -10.30 5.59
N ILE A 69 -1.72 -9.35 5.70
CA ILE A 69 -1.56 -8.09 6.44
C ILE A 69 -2.42 -8.19 7.70
N LEU A 70 -1.80 -8.62 8.80
CA LEU A 70 -2.48 -8.95 10.07
C LEU A 70 -2.27 -7.89 11.15
N THR A 71 -1.22 -7.08 11.02
CA THR A 71 -0.87 -6.02 11.96
C THR A 71 -0.67 -4.71 11.23
N TYR A 72 -0.72 -3.58 11.94
CA TYR A 72 -0.38 -2.28 11.35
C TYR A 72 1.07 -2.20 10.90
N ALA A 73 1.99 -2.89 11.59
CA ALA A 73 3.37 -3.02 11.11
C ALA A 73 3.45 -3.79 9.77
N ASP A 74 2.60 -4.80 9.57
CA ASP A 74 2.49 -5.47 8.27
C ASP A 74 1.96 -4.51 7.19
N ALA A 75 1.01 -3.65 7.55
CA ALA A 75 0.44 -2.67 6.64
C ALA A 75 1.48 -1.66 6.18
N GLU A 76 2.27 -1.11 7.10
CA GLU A 76 3.40 -0.23 6.80
C GLU A 76 4.47 -0.93 5.96
N ALA A 77 4.90 -2.13 6.36
CA ALA A 77 5.95 -2.86 5.65
C ALA A 77 5.54 -3.20 4.22
N CYS A 78 4.28 -3.62 4.01
CA CYS A 78 3.76 -3.88 2.67
C CYS A 78 3.58 -2.58 1.86
N PHE A 79 3.19 -1.48 2.51
CA PHE A 79 3.10 -0.16 1.88
C PHE A 79 4.47 0.36 1.40
N GLU A 80 5.54 0.18 2.19
CA GLU A 80 6.88 0.59 1.77
C GLU A 80 7.36 -0.17 0.52
N LEU A 81 6.98 -1.44 0.37
CA LEU A 81 7.22 -2.18 -0.88
C LEU A 81 6.42 -1.59 -2.05
N PHE A 82 5.13 -1.31 -1.85
CA PHE A 82 4.30 -0.66 -2.86
C PHE A 82 4.93 0.66 -3.32
N LYS A 83 5.37 1.49 -2.37
CA LYS A 83 5.98 2.80 -2.64
C LYS A 83 7.22 2.69 -3.52
N GLN A 84 8.11 1.73 -3.23
CA GLN A 84 9.29 1.48 -4.06
C GLN A 84 8.91 1.13 -5.51
N PHE A 85 7.93 0.26 -5.70
CA PHE A 85 7.46 -0.10 -7.05
C PHE A 85 6.80 1.08 -7.77
N ALA A 86 5.95 1.82 -7.06
CA ALA A 86 5.26 2.99 -7.58
C ALA A 86 6.23 4.09 -8.02
N ASP A 87 7.30 4.33 -7.24
CA ASP A 87 8.31 5.34 -7.56
C ASP A 87 9.13 4.96 -8.79
N VAL A 88 9.48 3.68 -8.93
CA VAL A 88 10.15 3.17 -10.13
C VAL A 88 9.23 3.30 -11.34
N TRP A 89 7.97 2.90 -11.21
CA TRP A 89 6.99 3.03 -12.28
C TRP A 89 6.86 4.48 -12.73
N ALA A 90 6.58 5.39 -11.79
CA ALA A 90 6.35 6.81 -12.06
C ALA A 90 7.55 7.54 -12.71
N LYS A 91 8.78 7.04 -12.51
CA LYS A 91 9.98 7.55 -13.20
C LYS A 91 10.10 7.12 -14.66
N ASN A 92 9.37 6.09 -15.08
CA ASN A 92 9.47 5.48 -16.40
C ASN A 92 8.20 5.68 -17.26
N VAL A 93 7.27 6.56 -16.83
CA VAL A 93 6.05 6.94 -17.57
C VAL A 93 6.08 8.40 -17.97
#